data_AF-A0A210R6Q1-F1
#
_entry.id   AF-A0A210R6Q1-F1
#
_cell.length_a   1.000
_cell.length_b   1.000
_cell.length_c   1.000
_cell.angle_alpha   90.00
_cell.angle_beta   90.00
_cell.angle_gamma   90.00
#
_symmetry.space_group_name_H-M   'P 1'
#
loop_
_entity.id
_entity.type
_entity.pdbx_description
1 polymer ?
#
loop_
_entity_poly.entity_id
_entity_poly.type
_entity_poly.pdbx_seq_one_letter_code
_entity_poly.pdbx_strand_id
1 'polypeptide(L)'
;MANNLVVYHPEKRSIQVTDPGLYFIYSSITFQAPHTDLNAQVYHILLREHYLLPKTGATIMMINKYGGGDQSSGFYTSFLCGAFRLRAGDEVFVKVSNTSFVYNSYYSNYLGLYRF
;
A
#
# COMPACT_ATOMS: atom_id res chain seq x y z
N MET A 1 -14.81 24.96 -10.78
CA MET A 1 -13.52 24.57 -10.19
C MET A 1 -13.55 23.07 -10.01
N ALA A 2 -12.55 22.32 -10.48
CA ALA A 2 -12.51 20.88 -10.25
C ALA A 2 -12.24 20.63 -8.76
N ASN A 3 -13.15 19.95 -8.07
CA ASN A 3 -12.90 19.52 -6.69
C ASN A 3 -11.85 18.40 -6.74
N ASN A 4 -10.68 18.65 -6.15
CA ASN A 4 -9.70 17.60 -5.94
C ASN A 4 -10.28 16.61 -4.92
N LEU A 5 -10.57 15.39 -5.35
CA LEU A 5 -11.13 14.31 -4.52
C LEU A 5 -10.11 13.73 -3.53
N VAL A 6 -8.82 13.98 -3.79
CA VAL A 6 -7.69 13.50 -3.00
C VAL A 6 -6.53 14.50 -3.02
N VAL A 7 -5.65 14.41 -2.02
CA VAL A 7 -4.40 15.17 -1.91
C VAL A 7 -3.27 14.19 -1.57
N TYR A 8 -2.15 14.26 -2.30
CA TYR A 8 -0.96 13.47 -1.98
C TYR A 8 -0.06 14.25 -1.00
N HIS A 9 0.32 13.61 0.11
CA HIS A 9 1.23 14.15 1.11
C HIS A 9 2.59 13.45 1.03
N PRO A 10 3.60 14.02 0.36
CA PRO A 10 4.89 13.36 0.13
C PRO A 10 5.64 13.05 1.43
N GLU A 11 5.58 13.95 2.41
CA GLU A 11 6.24 13.78 3.73
C GLU A 11 5.69 12.58 4.50
N LYS A 12 4.39 12.30 4.36
CA LYS A 12 3.73 11.15 4.98
C LYS A 12 3.70 9.91 4.09
N ARG A 13 4.02 10.08 2.80
CA ARG A 13 3.86 9.07 1.73
C ARG A 13 2.45 8.48 1.72
N SER A 14 1.45 9.34 1.89
CA SER A 14 0.03 8.96 1.97
C SER A 14 -0.82 9.78 1.01
N ILE A 15 -1.99 9.24 0.65
CA ILE A 15 -3.01 9.94 -0.11
C ILE A 15 -4.19 10.22 0.82
N GLN A 16 -4.49 11.49 1.05
CA GLN A 16 -5.61 11.93 1.86
C GLN A 16 -6.87 12.08 1.01
N VAL A 17 -7.98 11.56 1.50
CA VAL A 17 -9.31 11.76 0.93
C VAL A 17 -9.88 13.08 1.42
N THR A 18 -10.32 13.93 0.49
CA THR A 18 -10.97 15.22 0.80
C THR A 18 -12.49 15.14 0.67
N ASP A 19 -13.00 14.27 -0.21
CA ASP A 19 -14.43 14.07 -0.46
C ASP A 19 -14.84 12.64 -0.05
N PRO A 20 -15.77 12.44 0.89
CA PRO A 20 -16.16 11.10 1.31
C PRO A 20 -16.83 10.31 0.18
N GLY A 21 -16.63 9.00 0.14
CA GLY A 21 -17.19 8.19 -0.95
C GLY A 21 -16.79 6.72 -0.91
N LEU A 22 -17.24 5.98 -1.92
CA LEU A 22 -16.73 4.65 -2.22
C LEU A 22 -15.57 4.80 -3.19
N TYR A 23 -14.40 4.29 -2.81
CA TYR A 23 -13.19 4.35 -3.61
C TYR A 23 -12.72 2.95 -3.96
N PHE A 24 -12.35 2.74 -5.22
CA PHE A 24 -11.58 1.58 -5.60
C PHE A 24 -10.10 1.91 -5.40
N ILE A 25 -9.44 1.13 -4.55
CA ILE A 25 -8.02 1.29 -4.21
C ILE A 25 -7.27 0.11 -4.78
N TYR A 26 -6.10 0.35 -5.36
CA TYR A 26 -5.23 -0.68 -5.88
C TYR A 26 -3.76 -0.36 -5.60
N SER A 27 -2.97 -1.39 -5.35
CA SER A 27 -1.54 -1.27 -5.05
C SER A 27 -0.79 -2.43 -5.67
N SER A 28 0.34 -2.13 -6.30
CA SER A 28 1.31 -3.13 -6.76
C SER A 28 2.65 -2.85 -6.12
N ILE A 29 3.29 -3.89 -5.59
CA ILE A 29 4.64 -3.83 -5.04
C ILE A 29 5.41 -5.04 -5.56
N THR A 30 6.59 -4.78 -6.15
CA THR A 30 7.49 -5.83 -6.60
C THR A 30 8.65 -5.96 -5.62
N PHE A 31 8.88 -7.17 -5.15
CA PHE A 31 9.99 -7.56 -4.31
C PHE A 31 11.03 -8.33 -5.13
N GLN A 32 12.30 -8.10 -4.82
CA GLN A 32 13.45 -8.84 -5.33
C GLN A 32 14.25 -9.36 -4.12
N ALA A 33 13.93 -10.58 -3.69
CA ALA A 33 14.68 -11.24 -2.62
C ALA A 33 16.01 -11.78 -3.16
N PRO A 34 17.14 -11.61 -2.43
CA PRO A 34 18.42 -12.18 -2.82
C PRO A 34 18.33 -13.70 -2.98
N HIS A 35 19.02 -14.27 -3.98
CA HIS A 35 19.10 -15.72 -4.17
C HIS A 35 19.71 -16.48 -2.98
N THR A 36 20.46 -15.78 -2.13
CA THR A 36 21.02 -16.32 -0.88
C THR A 36 20.02 -16.42 0.26
N ASP A 37 18.87 -15.73 0.16
CA ASP A 37 17.80 -15.77 1.16
C ASP A 37 16.67 -16.68 0.69
N LEU A 38 16.86 -17.98 0.87
CA LEU A 38 15.89 -19.00 0.44
C LEU A 38 14.56 -18.92 1.20
N ASN A 39 14.58 -18.36 2.42
CA ASN A 39 13.43 -18.26 3.31
C ASN A 39 12.88 -16.82 3.37
N ALA A 40 13.22 -15.98 2.38
CA ALA A 40 12.76 -14.61 2.30
C ALA A 40 11.24 -14.54 2.50
N GLN A 41 10.81 -13.61 3.34
CA GLN A 41 9.40 -13.40 3.64
C GLN A 41 9.08 -11.91 3.56
N VAL A 42 8.06 -11.58 2.77
CA VAL A 42 7.62 -10.20 2.57
C VAL A 42 6.14 -10.05 2.80
N TYR A 43 5.76 -8.89 3.34
CA TYR A 43 4.38 -8.48 3.51
C TYR A 43 4.14 -7.20 2.72
N HIS A 44 3.01 -7.16 2.02
CA HIS A 44 2.47 -5.97 1.37
C HIS A 44 1.16 -5.64 2.10
N ILE A 45 1.10 -4.48 2.73
CA ILE A 45 -0.01 -4.09 3.61
C ILE A 45 -0.60 -2.77 3.14
N LEU A 46 -1.87 -2.77 2.77
CA LEU A 46 -2.64 -1.57 2.49
C LEU A 46 -3.33 -1.10 3.78
N LEU A 47 -3.08 0.15 4.15
CA LEU A 47 -3.47 0.71 5.44
C LEU A 47 -4.29 1.99 5.26
N ARG A 48 -5.10 2.30 6.27
CA ARG A 48 -5.81 3.56 6.42
C ARG A 48 -5.63 4.10 7.83
N GLU A 49 -5.41 5.40 7.95
CA GLU A 49 -5.43 6.13 9.22
C GLU A 49 -6.29 7.39 9.07
N HIS A 50 -6.87 7.89 10.16
CA HIS A 50 -7.59 9.16 10.14
C HIS A 50 -6.81 10.17 10.98
N TYR A 51 -6.54 11.37 10.44
CA TYR A 51 -5.66 12.36 11.10
C TYR A 51 -6.14 12.81 12.50
N LEU A 52 -7.46 12.77 12.74
CA LEU A 52 -8.06 13.05 14.06
C LEU A 52 -7.93 11.91 15.08
N LEU A 53 -7.51 10.71 14.67
CA LEU A 53 -7.42 9.52 15.51
C LEU A 53 -6.00 8.93 15.62
N PRO A 54 -4.94 9.75 15.83
CA PRO A 54 -3.55 9.30 15.78
C PRO A 54 -3.21 8.27 16.88
N LYS A 55 -4.00 8.21 17.96
CA LYS A 55 -3.81 7.27 19.07
C LYS A 55 -4.40 5.89 18.81
N THR A 56 -5.24 5.72 17.78
CA THR A 56 -5.84 4.43 17.42
C THR A 56 -4.99 3.63 16.45
N GLY A 57 -3.98 4.28 15.84
CA GLY A 57 -3.11 3.67 14.85
C GLY A 57 -3.79 3.42 13.52
N ALA A 58 -3.02 2.89 12.58
CA ALA A 58 -3.49 2.57 11.25
C ALA A 58 -4.31 1.27 11.24
N THR A 59 -5.44 1.28 10.55
CA THR A 59 -6.27 0.10 10.27
C THR A 59 -5.76 -0.63 9.03
N ILE A 60 -5.56 -1.94 9.14
CA ILE A 60 -5.25 -2.80 7.98
C ILE A 60 -6.51 -2.95 7.12
N MET A 61 -6.42 -2.55 5.85
CA MET A 61 -7.49 -2.74 4.88
C MET A 61 -7.30 -4.06 4.12
N MET A 62 -6.08 -4.34 3.68
CA MET A 62 -5.70 -5.60 3.03
C MET A 62 -4.25 -5.95 3.34
N ILE A 63 -3.94 -7.24 3.34
CA ILE A 63 -2.59 -7.75 3.52
C ILE A 63 -2.36 -8.94 2.60
N ASN A 64 -1.17 -9.00 2.02
CA ASN A 64 -0.68 -10.18 1.33
C ASN A 64 0.71 -10.55 1.88
N LYS A 65 0.97 -11.84 2.03
CA LYS A 65 2.23 -12.41 2.46
C LYS A 65 2.77 -13.29 1.34
N TYR A 66 4.07 -13.19 1.06
CA TYR A 66 4.79 -14.12 0.20
C TYR A 66 6.03 -14.67 0.89
N GLY A 67 6.37 -15.91 0.53
CA GLY A 67 7.56 -16.61 1.00
C GLY A 67 7.42 -17.25 2.38
N GLY A 68 8.57 -17.61 2.96
CA GLY A 68 8.67 -18.43 4.18
C GLY A 68 8.69 -19.95 3.91
N GLY A 69 9.01 -20.37 2.70
CA GLY A 69 9.33 -21.77 2.35
C GLY A 69 10.63 -21.86 1.56
N ASP A 70 11.08 -23.06 1.23
CA ASP A 70 12.45 -23.37 0.75
C ASP A 70 12.87 -22.72 -0.60
N GLN A 71 11.96 -22.04 -1.30
CA GLN A 71 12.20 -21.39 -2.60
C GLN A 71 11.50 -20.03 -2.71
N SER A 72 11.85 -19.10 -1.82
CA SER A 72 11.23 -17.77 -1.77
C SER A 72 12.09 -16.64 -2.36
N SER A 73 13.19 -16.98 -3.03
CA SER A 73 14.13 -16.01 -3.61
C SER A 73 13.76 -15.56 -5.03
N GLY A 74 14.29 -14.41 -5.47
CA GLY A 74 14.02 -13.86 -6.80
C GLY A 74 12.90 -12.81 -6.79
N PHE A 75 12.19 -12.69 -7.92
CA PHE A 75 11.17 -11.66 -8.12
C PHE A 75 9.78 -12.15 -7.71
N TYR A 76 9.07 -11.29 -6.99
CA TYR A 76 7.68 -11.50 -6.64
C TYR A 76 6.91 -10.18 -6.69
N THR A 77 5.83 -10.13 -7.47
CA THR A 77 4.93 -8.97 -7.50
C THR A 77 3.65 -9.28 -6.75
N SER A 78 3.37 -8.48 -5.72
CA SER A 78 2.12 -8.50 -4.98
C SER A 78 1.17 -7.45 -5.55
N PHE A 79 -0.08 -7.81 -5.79
CA PHE A 79 -1.15 -6.89 -6.17
C PHE A 79 -2.30 -7.00 -5.17
N LEU A 80 -2.76 -5.86 -4.65
CA LEU A 80 -3.88 -5.73 -3.73
C LEU A 80 -4.89 -4.74 -4.31
N CYS A 81 -6.18 -5.07 -4.31
CA CYS A 81 -7.22 -4.14 -4.74
C CYS A 81 -8.58 -4.42 -4.09
N GLY A 82 -9.40 -3.37 -3.96
CA GLY A 82 -10.74 -3.51 -3.39
C GLY A 82 -11.49 -2.18 -3.33
N ALA A 83 -12.80 -2.26 -3.08
CA ALA A 83 -13.67 -1.10 -2.88
C ALA A 83 -13.83 -0.81 -1.38
N PHE A 84 -13.53 0.41 -0.96
CA PHE A 84 -13.57 0.84 0.44
C PHE A 84 -14.35 2.13 0.59
N ARG A 85 -15.17 2.22 1.63
CA ARG A 85 -15.84 3.47 1.99
C ARG A 85 -14.88 4.33 2.81
N LEU A 86 -14.48 5.47 2.25
CA LEU A 86 -13.54 6.42 2.84
C LEU A 86 -14.28 7.69 3.26
N ARG A 87 -13.81 8.29 4.35
CA ARG A 87 -14.30 9.56 4.89
C ARG A 87 -13.30 10.67 4.54
N ALA A 88 -13.77 11.91 4.51
CA ALA A 88 -12.87 13.05 4.44
C ALA A 88 -11.89 13.00 5.63
N GLY A 89 -10.61 13.18 5.35
CA GLY A 89 -9.54 13.07 6.34
C GLY A 89 -8.90 11.69 6.47
N ASP A 90 -9.48 10.64 5.86
CA ASP A 90 -8.81 9.33 5.77
C ASP A 90 -7.53 9.47 4.92
N GLU A 91 -6.41 8.99 5.45
CA GLU A 91 -5.13 8.83 4.75
C GLU A 91 -4.92 7.36 4.41
N VAL A 92 -4.68 7.07 3.13
CA VAL A 92 -4.39 5.74 2.60
C VAL A 92 -2.91 5.64 2.25
N PHE A 93 -2.27 4.55 2.65
CA PHE A 93 -0.85 4.31 2.38
C PHE A 93 -0.50 2.82 2.41
N VAL A 94 0.71 2.50 1.96
CA VAL A 94 1.23 1.14 1.91
C VAL A 94 2.41 1.00 2.86
N LYS A 95 2.46 -0.12 3.59
CA LYS A 95 3.67 -0.58 4.27
C LYS A 95 4.12 -1.90 3.70
N VAL A 96 5.44 -2.08 3.70
CA VAL A 96 6.09 -3.35 3.38
C VAL A 96 6.94 -3.79 4.55
N SER A 97 7.11 -5.11 4.75
CA SER A 97 7.91 -5.61 5.88
C SER A 97 9.42 -5.43 5.70
N ASN A 98 9.90 -5.38 4.46
CA ASN A 98 11.31 -5.21 4.16
C ASN A 98 11.49 -4.31 2.92
N THR A 99 11.88 -3.06 3.16
CA THR A 99 12.09 -2.07 2.10
C THR A 99 13.32 -2.35 1.26
N SER A 100 14.32 -3.06 1.80
CA SER A 100 15.55 -3.42 1.07
C SER A 100 15.28 -4.43 -0.05
N PHE A 101 14.14 -5.11 -0.01
CA PHE A 101 13.72 -6.03 -1.07
C PHE A 101 12.82 -5.35 -2.10
N VAL A 102 12.43 -4.07 -1.95
CA VAL A 102 11.59 -3.41 -2.95
C VAL A 102 12.39 -3.17 -4.22
N TYR A 103 11.90 -3.72 -5.34
CA TYR A 103 12.55 -3.59 -6.63
C TYR A 103 12.47 -2.14 -7.13
N ASN A 104 13.62 -1.52 -7.42
CA ASN A 104 13.67 -0.12 -7.82
C ASN A 104 13.43 0.04 -9.33
N SER A 105 12.15 0.14 -9.73
CA SER A 105 11.74 0.42 -11.11
C SER A 105 10.49 1.32 -11.13
N TYR A 106 10.47 2.25 -12.09
CA TYR A 106 9.49 3.34 -12.20
C TYR A 106 8.02 2.89 -12.34
N TYR A 107 7.77 1.63 -12.72
CA TYR A 107 6.42 1.11 -12.97
C TYR A 107 6.06 -0.12 -12.13
N SER A 108 6.98 -0.56 -11.27
CA SER A 108 6.81 -1.79 -10.49
C SER A 108 6.14 -1.60 -9.15
N ASN A 109 6.09 -0.35 -8.65
CA ASN A 109 5.56 -0.03 -7.33
C ASN A 109 4.66 1.20 -7.43
N TYR A 110 3.38 1.04 -7.13
CA TYR A 110 2.40 2.12 -7.19
C TYR A 110 1.24 1.88 -6.24
N LEU A 111 0.64 2.98 -5.78
CA LEU A 111 -0.63 3.03 -5.07
C LEU A 111 -1.54 4.00 -5.82
N GLY A 112 -2.74 3.56 -6.14
CA GLY A 112 -3.74 4.38 -6.80
C GLY A 112 -5.12 4.21 -6.17
N LEU A 113 -5.95 5.23 -6.36
CA LEU A 113 -7.35 5.17 -6.03
C LEU A 113 -8.16 6.05 -6.98
N TYR A 114 -9.39 5.63 -7.25
CA TYR A 114 -10.40 6.46 -7.90
C TYR A 114 -11.73 6.30 -7.15
N ARG A 115 -12.56 7.35 -7.22
CA ARG A 115 -13.91 7.31 -6.67
C ARG A 115 -14.87 6.77 -7.72
N PHE A 116 -15.79 5.89 -7.29
CA PHE A 116 -16.94 5.53 -8.12
C PHE A 116 -17.85 6.74 -8.39
#